data_AF-A0A8J6WBB4-F1
#
_entry.id   AF-A0A8J6WBB4-F1
#
_cell.length_a   1.000
_cell.length_b   1.000
_cell.length_c   1.000
_cell.angle_alpha   90.00
_cell.angle_beta   90.00
_cell.angle_gamma   90.00
#
_symmetry.space_group_name_H-M   'P 1'
#
loop_
_entity.id
_entity.type
_entity.pdbx_description
1 polymer ?
#
loop_
_entity_poly.entity_id
_entity_poly.type
_entity_poly.pdbx_seq_one_letter_code
_entity_poly.pdbx_strand_id
1 'polypeptide(L)'
;MTRRPSETTAYVRITHQSWSQGRIEGEVRASTYEWQFQWRFRQGNLRVEPSLGRALICEPLSRFLERFDYQLEPGGDYSFTIRAKL
;
A
#
# COMPACT_ATOMS: atom_id res chain seq x y z
N MET A 1 27.54 7.01 -16.70
CA MET A 1 26.19 6.51 -17.02
C MET A 1 25.31 6.74 -15.79
N THR A 2 24.36 7.67 -15.86
CA THR A 2 23.39 7.92 -14.78
C THR A 2 22.39 6.76 -14.76
N ARG A 3 22.48 5.90 -13.74
CA ARG A 3 21.59 4.75 -13.56
C ARG A 3 20.19 5.27 -13.26
N ARG A 4 19.23 5.04 -14.17
CA ARG A 4 17.85 5.47 -13.97
C ARG A 4 17.28 4.70 -12.77
N PRO A 5 16.58 5.36 -11.84
CA PRO A 5 15.92 4.68 -10.73
C PRO A 5 14.95 3.65 -11.31
N SER A 6 14.96 2.43 -10.76
CA SER A 6 13.95 1.43 -11.11
C SER A 6 12.60 1.89 -10.58
N GLU A 7 11.63 2.01 -11.49
CA GLU A 7 10.24 2.32 -11.16
C GLU A 7 9.44 1.01 -11.06
N THR A 8 8.62 0.88 -10.04
CA THR A 8 7.74 -0.28 -9.84
C THR A 8 6.34 0.21 -9.54
N THR A 9 5.37 -0.16 -10.36
CA THR A 9 3.96 0.16 -10.09
C THR A 9 3.39 -0.84 -9.07
N ALA A 10 2.82 -0.31 -8.00
CA ALA A 10 2.02 -1.05 -7.05
C ALA A 10 0.53 -0.85 -7.37
N TYR A 11 -0.23 -1.94 -7.42
CA TYR A 11 -1.67 -1.95 -7.59
C TYR A 11 -2.31 -2.25 -6.24
N VAL A 12 -3.26 -1.44 -5.81
CA VAL A 12 -3.91 -1.51 -4.50
C VAL A 12 -5.39 -1.75 -4.73
N ARG A 13 -5.96 -2.73 -4.04
CA ARG A 13 -7.40 -2.96 -4.02
C ARG A 13 -7.90 -2.86 -2.60
N ILE A 14 -8.91 -2.03 -2.37
CA ILE A 14 -9.53 -1.92 -1.05
C ILE A 14 -10.63 -2.98 -0.96
N THR A 15 -10.54 -3.88 0.02
CA THR A 15 -11.52 -4.95 0.19
C THR A 15 -12.52 -4.63 1.29
N HIS A 16 -12.11 -3.86 2.30
CA HIS A 16 -12.97 -3.49 3.42
C HIS A 16 -12.53 -2.17 4.06
N GLN A 17 -13.49 -1.38 4.52
CA GLN A 17 -13.27 -0.14 5.25
C GLN A 17 -14.26 -0.07 6.41
N SER A 18 -13.74 0.23 7.59
CA SER A 18 -14.54 0.43 8.79
C SER A 18 -14.15 1.73 9.48
N TRP A 19 -15.00 2.74 9.33
CA TRP A 19 -14.84 4.03 10.00
C TRP A 19 -14.98 3.91 11.52
N SER A 20 -15.87 3.05 12.01
CA SER A 20 -16.09 2.83 13.45
C SER A 20 -14.87 2.20 14.12
N GLN A 21 -14.26 1.20 13.47
CA GLN A 21 -13.05 0.52 13.96
C GLN A 21 -11.76 1.26 13.60
N GLY A 22 -11.82 2.25 12.71
CA GLY A 22 -10.64 3.02 12.34
C GLY A 22 -9.68 2.23 11.46
N ARG A 23 -10.18 1.37 10.56
CA ARG A 23 -9.34 0.47 9.74
C ARG A 23 -9.75 0.41 8.27
N ILE A 24 -8.74 0.19 7.42
CA ILE A 24 -8.87 -0.15 5.99
C ILE A 24 -8.09 -1.45 5.75
N GLU A 25 -8.68 -2.34 4.98
CA GLU A 25 -8.11 -3.63 4.60
C GLU A 25 -8.13 -3.76 3.09
N GLY A 26 -7.12 -4.45 2.56
CA GLY A 26 -6.98 -4.58 1.12
C GLY A 26 -5.83 -5.47 0.70
N GLU A 27 -5.67 -5.55 -0.61
CA GLU A 27 -4.57 -6.24 -1.28
C GLU A 27 -3.67 -5.21 -1.95
N VAL A 28 -2.38 -5.47 -1.98
CA VAL A 28 -1.42 -4.71 -2.76
C VAL A 28 -0.50 -5.66 -3.53
N ARG A 29 -0.29 -5.36 -4.80
CA ARG A 29 0.52 -6.17 -5.73
C ARG A 29 1.60 -5.30 -6.33
N ALA A 30 2.84 -5.74 -6.29
CA ALA A 30 3.94 -5.05 -6.95
C ALA A 30 4.98 -6.06 -7.44
N SER A 31 5.46 -5.87 -8.68
CA SER A 31 6.34 -6.81 -9.35
C SER A 31 5.74 -8.23 -9.37
N THR A 32 6.37 -9.19 -8.67
CA THR A 32 5.92 -10.59 -8.54
C THR A 32 5.33 -10.89 -7.17
N TYR A 33 5.16 -9.88 -6.32
CA TYR A 33 4.70 -10.03 -4.95
C TYR A 33 3.26 -9.55 -4.80
N GLU A 34 2.54 -10.22 -3.92
CA GLU A 34 1.21 -9.88 -3.48
C GLU A 34 1.20 -9.88 -1.95
N TRP A 35 0.54 -8.88 -1.37
CA TRP A 35 0.34 -8.76 0.05
C TRP A 35 -1.10 -8.40 0.37
N GLN A 36 -1.56 -8.90 1.51
CA GLN A 36 -2.72 -8.34 2.19
C GLN A 36 -2.22 -7.32 3.21
N PHE A 37 -2.98 -6.24 3.35
CA PHE A 37 -2.68 -5.22 4.34
C PHE A 37 -3.89 -4.89 5.21
N GLN A 38 -3.59 -4.49 6.43
CA GLN A 38 -4.54 -3.86 7.34
C GLN A 38 -3.90 -2.57 7.86
N TRP A 39 -4.54 -1.46 7.55
CA TRP A 39 -4.13 -0.14 8.00
C TRP A 39 -5.09 0.38 9.06
N ARG A 40 -4.57 0.70 10.23
CA ARG A 40 -5.30 1.32 11.34
C ARG A 40 -4.99 2.81 11.33
N PHE A 41 -5.74 3.59 10.55
CA PHE A 41 -5.46 5.02 10.33
C PHE A 41 -5.49 5.85 11.62
N ARG A 42 -6.32 5.47 12.61
CA ARG A 42 -6.33 6.13 13.93
C ARG A 42 -5.04 5.95 14.73
N GLN A 43 -4.27 4.90 14.46
CA GLN A 43 -3.06 4.52 15.18
C GLN A 43 -1.78 4.70 14.33
N GLY A 44 -1.93 5.06 13.05
CA GLY A 44 -0.82 5.08 12.09
C GLY A 44 -0.14 3.71 11.92
N ASN A 45 -0.85 2.61 12.18
CA ASN A 45 -0.25 1.28 12.15
C ASN A 45 -0.63 0.54 10.86
N LEU A 46 0.38 0.11 10.11
CA LEU A 46 0.21 -0.71 8.91
C LEU A 46 0.77 -2.12 9.15
N ARG A 47 -0.10 -3.12 8.97
CA ARG A 47 0.27 -4.53 8.91
C ARG A 47 0.23 -4.99 7.47
N VAL A 48 1.27 -5.70 7.02
CA VAL A 48 1.39 -6.26 5.67
C VAL A 48 1.88 -7.71 5.77
N GLU A 49 1.17 -8.63 5.12
CA GLU A 49 1.44 -10.06 5.11
C GLU A 49 1.31 -10.63 3.69
N PRO A 50 2.14 -11.60 3.27
CA PRO A 50 3.24 -12.23 4.03
C PRO A 50 4.43 -11.28 4.25
N SER A 51 5.37 -11.64 5.13
CA SER A 51 6.52 -10.78 5.45
C SER A 51 7.56 -10.69 4.31
N LEU A 52 7.56 -11.66 3.40
CA LEU A 52 8.48 -11.71 2.28
C LEU A 52 8.27 -10.51 1.36
N GLY A 53 9.35 -9.79 1.03
CA GLY A 53 9.32 -8.63 0.14
C GLY A 53 8.61 -7.39 0.71
N ARG A 54 7.99 -7.45 1.91
CA ARG A 54 7.17 -6.35 2.44
C ARG A 54 7.94 -5.04 2.59
N ALA A 55 9.26 -5.10 2.78
CA ALA A 55 10.11 -3.91 2.88
C ALA A 55 10.03 -3.02 1.63
N LEU A 56 9.69 -3.60 0.47
CA LEU A 56 9.45 -2.87 -0.77
C LEU A 56 8.18 -2.02 -0.73
N ILE A 57 7.17 -2.47 0.02
CA ILE A 57 5.82 -1.90 -0.06
C ILE A 57 5.36 -1.20 1.22
N CYS A 58 5.85 -1.59 2.41
CA CYS A 58 5.34 -1.09 3.70
C CYS A 58 5.36 0.44 3.77
N GLU A 59 6.51 1.05 3.50
CA GLU A 59 6.66 2.49 3.63
C GLU A 59 5.95 3.26 2.49
N PRO A 60 6.06 2.85 1.21
CA PRO A 60 5.30 3.48 0.13
C PRO A 60 3.78 3.35 0.28
N LEU A 61 3.29 2.18 0.73
CA LEU A 61 1.87 1.94 0.97
C LEU A 61 1.36 2.78 2.14
N SER A 62 2.12 2.89 3.24
CA SER A 62 1.72 3.74 4.38
C SER A 62 1.49 5.17 3.93
N ARG A 63 2.43 5.73 3.16
CA ARG A 63 2.29 7.10 2.62
C ARG A 63 1.14 7.25 1.64
N PHE A 64 0.92 6.25 0.78
CA PHE A 64 -0.21 6.25 -0.13
C PHE A 64 -1.52 6.31 0.66
N LEU A 65 -1.69 5.42 1.63
CA LEU A 65 -2.88 5.34 2.45
C LEU A 65 -3.12 6.64 3.23
N GLU A 66 -2.10 7.20 3.88
CA GLU A 66 -2.19 8.48 4.60
C GLU A 66 -2.58 9.65 3.68
N ARG A 67 -2.06 9.68 2.46
CA ARG A 67 -2.36 10.74 1.50
C ARG A 67 -3.79 10.67 0.96
N PHE A 68 -4.33 9.46 0.85
CA PHE A 68 -5.61 9.19 0.22
C PHE A 68 -6.71 8.73 1.20
N ASP A 69 -6.51 8.84 2.52
CA ASP A 69 -7.38 8.33 3.59
C ASP A 69 -8.89 8.52 3.35
N TYR A 70 -9.28 9.69 2.83
CA TYR A 70 -10.68 10.06 2.59
C TYR A 70 -11.22 9.72 1.19
N GLN A 71 -10.40 9.15 0.31
CA GLN A 71 -10.74 8.83 -1.09
C GLN A 71 -10.75 7.32 -1.36
N LEU A 72 -10.36 6.51 -0.38
CA LEU A 72 -10.28 5.06 -0.50
C LEU A 72 -11.65 4.45 -0.15
N GLU A 73 -12.25 3.78 -1.12
CA GLU A 73 -13.56 3.14 -0.99
C GLU A 73 -13.45 1.61 -1.16
N PRO A 74 -14.20 0.80 -0.40
CA PRO A 74 -14.30 -0.63 -0.61
C PRO A 74 -14.70 -0.99 -2.04
N GLY A 75 -13.99 -1.93 -2.64
CA GLY A 75 -14.15 -2.31 -4.04
C GLY A 75 -13.37 -1.44 -5.03
N GLY A 76 -12.74 -0.35 -4.58
CA GLY A 76 -11.92 0.52 -5.43
C GLY A 76 -10.54 -0.09 -5.73
N ASP A 77 -10.11 0.09 -6.97
CA ASP A 77 -8.78 -0.26 -7.47
C ASP A 77 -7.97 1.02 -7.72
N TYR A 78 -6.76 1.05 -7.16
CA TYR A 78 -5.85 2.19 -7.18
C TYR A 78 -4.44 1.73 -7.58
N SER A 79 -3.58 2.68 -7.92
CA SER A 79 -2.16 2.37 -8.16
C SER A 79 -1.25 3.54 -7.81
N PHE A 80 0.00 3.24 -7.49
CA PHE A 80 1.04 4.23 -7.29
C PHE A 80 2.41 3.70 -7.72
N THR A 81 3.34 4.59 -8.04
CA THR A 81 4.69 4.22 -8.47
C THR A 81 5.68 4.33 -7.33
N ILE A 82 6.40 3.25 -7.07
CA ILE A 82 7.54 3.17 -6.16
C ILE A 82 8.80 3.50 -6.94
N ARG A 83 9.55 4.49 -6.45
CA ARG A 83 10.84 4.90 -7.03
C ARG A 83 11.94 4.53 -6.06
N ALA A 84 12.74 3.52 -6.40
CA ALA A 84 13.95 3.24 -5.65
C ALA A 84 15.01 4.29 -6.02
N LYS A 85 15.47 5.07 -5.04
CA LYS A 85 16.71 5.84 -5.21
C LYS A 85 17.87 4.86 -5.08
N LEU A 86 18.65 4.73 -6.16
CA LEU A 86 19.88 3.95 -6.22
C LEU A 86 21.08 4.74 -5.70
#